data_AF-W6TH68-F1
#
_entry.id   AF-W6TH68-F1
#
_cell.length_a   1.000
_cell.length_b   1.000
_cell.length_c   1.000
_cell.angle_alpha   90.00
_cell.angle_beta   90.00
_cell.angle_gamma   90.00
#
_symmetry.space_group_name_H-M   'P 1'
#
loop_
_entity.id
_entity.type
_entity.pdbx_description
1 polymer ?
#
loop_
_entity_poly.entity_id
_entity_poly.type
_entity_poly.pdbx_seq_one_letter_code
_entity_poly.pdbx_strand_id
1 'polypeptide(L)'
;MQILKRFKKSILKNEKNAKSIDKNISENSKIIVSLLRDLEKHLIDVRPASEFKFDEFGYNFVKSLNLLTMKNVIYVCNVDEDSLSGNKYTDVVKDIALSEGNNYLILCAKIEAELAEIQDLSERREMLESMGIKESGLSNLIRTSYYTLGLRTYFTAGEQEVRAWTFIDGMKAPEAAGIIHSDFQRGFIKAEVYSFDDLIEFQGVHGLKEKGRLRLEGKDYLVRDGDIILFKFNV
;
A
#
# COMPACT_ATOMS: atom_id res chain seq x y z
N MET A 1 17.50 -19.95 -5.07
CA MET A 1 18.81 -19.96 -5.76
C MET A 1 19.18 -18.64 -6.47
N GLN A 2 18.27 -17.93 -7.16
CA GLN A 2 18.60 -16.67 -7.87
C GLN A 2 18.80 -15.44 -6.96
N ILE A 3 18.06 -15.32 -5.85
CA ILE A 3 18.18 -14.20 -4.89
C ILE A 3 19.59 -14.13 -4.30
N LEU A 4 20.06 -15.27 -3.76
CA LEU A 4 21.40 -15.42 -3.21
C LEU A 4 22.49 -15.08 -4.24
N LYS A 5 22.26 -15.35 -5.54
CA LYS A 5 23.22 -15.01 -6.60
C LYS A 5 23.33 -13.49 -6.82
N ARG A 6 22.21 -12.76 -6.86
CA ARG A 6 22.22 -11.28 -6.97
C ARG A 6 22.86 -10.65 -5.74
N PHE A 7 22.51 -11.17 -4.56
CA PHE A 7 23.04 -10.75 -3.27
C PHE A 7 24.56 -10.92 -3.18
N LYS A 8 25.08 -12.12 -3.46
CA LYS A 8 26.52 -12.40 -3.48
C LYS A 8 27.27 -11.59 -4.53
N LYS A 9 26.67 -11.38 -5.72
CA LYS A 9 27.26 -10.50 -6.76
C LYS A 9 27.37 -9.06 -6.28
N SER A 10 26.38 -8.58 -5.52
CA SER A 10 26.39 -7.23 -4.93
C SER A 10 27.50 -7.07 -3.89
N ILE A 11 27.70 -8.07 -3.02
CA ILE A 11 28.82 -8.10 -2.06
C ILE A 11 30.15 -8.00 -2.81
N LEU A 12 30.42 -8.90 -3.75
CA LEU A 12 31.69 -8.93 -4.50
C LEU A 12 31.96 -7.62 -5.27
N LYS A 13 30.92 -7.00 -5.83
CA LYS A 13 31.04 -5.69 -6.50
C LYS A 13 31.48 -4.62 -5.50
N ASN A 14 30.84 -4.55 -4.33
CA ASN A 14 31.15 -3.54 -3.33
C ASN A 14 32.49 -3.79 -2.62
N GLU A 15 32.93 -5.05 -2.47
CA GLU A 15 34.28 -5.36 -1.97
C GLU A 15 35.39 -4.83 -2.89
N LYS A 16 35.16 -4.84 -4.21
CA LYS A 16 36.07 -4.21 -5.18
C LYS A 16 36.04 -2.69 -5.05
N ASN A 17 34.84 -2.10 -5.02
CA ASN A 17 34.66 -0.65 -4.91
C ASN A 17 35.18 -0.08 -3.58
N ALA A 18 35.18 -0.87 -2.51
CA ALA A 18 35.74 -0.49 -1.21
C ALA A 18 37.25 -0.18 -1.29
N LYS A 19 37.95 -0.66 -2.33
CA LYS A 19 39.38 -0.38 -2.61
C LYS A 19 39.60 0.79 -3.57
N SER A 20 38.53 1.52 -3.94
CA SER A 20 38.64 2.69 -4.81
C SER A 20 39.51 3.78 -4.18
N ILE A 21 40.20 4.55 -5.02
CA ILE A 21 40.97 5.75 -4.62
C ILE A 21 40.02 6.89 -4.24
N ASP A 22 38.81 6.92 -4.83
CA ASP A 22 37.75 7.84 -4.43
C ASP A 22 37.23 7.46 -3.03
N LYS A 23 37.45 8.35 -2.06
CA LYS A 23 37.07 8.15 -0.66
C LYS A 23 35.58 7.95 -0.47
N ASN A 24 34.73 8.69 -1.19
CA ASN A 24 33.28 8.56 -1.07
C ASN A 24 32.81 7.19 -1.56
N ILE A 25 33.35 6.71 -2.68
CA ILE A 25 33.06 5.37 -3.20
C ILE A 25 33.56 4.30 -2.22
N SER A 26 34.78 4.45 -1.72
CA SER A 26 35.39 3.50 -0.78
C SER A 26 34.58 3.37 0.51
N GLU A 27 34.22 4.49 1.13
CA GLU A 27 33.49 4.53 2.41
C GLU A 27 32.07 3.98 2.26
N ASN A 28 31.31 4.43 1.26
CA ASN A 28 29.96 3.93 1.00
C ASN A 28 29.96 2.42 0.73
N SER A 29 30.91 1.92 -0.06
CA SER A 29 31.00 0.49 -0.35
C SER A 29 31.39 -0.34 0.88
N LYS A 30 32.19 0.18 1.82
CA LYS A 30 32.46 -0.51 3.10
C LYS A 30 31.20 -0.65 3.94
N ILE A 31 30.39 0.41 4.04
CA ILE A 31 29.10 0.38 4.74
C ILE A 31 28.18 -0.67 4.11
N ILE A 32 28.05 -0.65 2.77
CA ILE A 32 27.24 -1.62 2.03
C ILE A 32 27.71 -3.05 2.26
N VAL A 33 29.03 -3.31 2.21
CA VAL A 33 29.55 -4.67 2.45
C VAL A 33 29.23 -5.14 3.86
N SER A 34 29.40 -4.28 4.87
CA SER A 34 29.02 -4.61 6.25
C SER A 34 27.54 -4.96 6.35
N LEU A 35 26.68 -4.09 5.83
CA LEU A 35 25.24 -4.28 5.81
C LEU A 35 24.83 -5.59 5.12
N LEU A 36 25.38 -5.87 3.93
CA LEU A 36 25.05 -7.08 3.19
C LEU A 36 25.57 -8.34 3.89
N ARG A 37 26.68 -8.28 4.63
CA ARG A 37 27.13 -9.45 5.41
C ARG A 37 26.23 -9.72 6.60
N ASP A 38 25.75 -8.68 7.27
CA ASP A 38 24.81 -8.84 8.39
C ASP A 38 23.44 -9.32 7.90
N LEU A 39 22.97 -8.79 6.77
CA LEU A 39 21.78 -9.29 6.10
C LEU A 39 21.96 -10.73 5.59
N GLU A 40 23.16 -11.14 5.17
CA GLU A 40 23.43 -12.54 4.77
C GLU A 40 23.17 -13.49 5.94
N LYS A 41 23.71 -13.16 7.13
CA LYS A 41 23.52 -13.96 8.34
C LYS A 41 22.04 -14.05 8.71
N HIS A 42 21.33 -12.92 8.66
CA HIS A 42 19.90 -12.85 8.93
C HIS A 42 19.08 -13.77 8.00
N LEU A 43 19.40 -13.77 6.70
CA LEU A 43 18.75 -14.63 5.71
C LEU A 43 19.11 -16.12 5.87
N ILE A 44 20.32 -16.44 6.34
CA ILE A 44 20.75 -17.83 6.63
C ILE A 44 19.94 -18.41 7.80
N ASP A 45 19.56 -17.58 8.78
CA ASP A 45 18.66 -17.96 9.88
C ASP A 45 17.19 -18.10 9.44
N VAL A 46 16.91 -18.10 8.12
CA VAL A 46 15.56 -18.24 7.53
C VAL A 46 14.62 -17.10 7.93
N ARG A 47 15.17 -15.92 8.26
CA ARG A 47 14.37 -14.71 8.51
C ARG A 47 14.26 -13.84 7.26
N PRO A 48 13.08 -13.30 6.94
CA PRO A 48 12.89 -12.49 5.75
C PRO A 48 13.60 -11.14 5.86
N ALA A 49 14.12 -10.62 4.74
CA ALA A 49 14.82 -9.33 4.74
C ALA A 49 13.95 -8.16 5.23
N SER A 50 12.62 -8.26 5.12
CA SER A 50 11.67 -7.29 5.66
C SER A 50 11.74 -7.11 7.18
N GLU A 51 12.21 -8.12 7.93
CA GLU A 51 12.41 -8.04 9.39
C GLU A 51 13.76 -7.42 9.78
N PHE A 52 14.67 -7.26 8.81
CA PHE A 52 15.97 -6.68 9.08
C PHE A 52 15.87 -5.18 9.31
N LYS A 53 16.55 -4.66 10.34
CA LYS A 53 16.57 -3.23 10.64
C LYS A 53 17.58 -2.51 9.74
N PHE A 54 17.09 -1.57 8.95
CA PHE A 54 17.90 -0.73 8.08
C PHE A 54 17.93 0.71 8.57
N ASP A 55 19.04 1.40 8.34
CA ASP A 55 19.04 2.86 8.24
C ASP A 55 18.53 3.29 6.85
N GLU A 56 18.31 4.60 6.65
CA GLU A 56 17.77 5.13 5.39
C GLU A 56 18.66 4.78 4.17
N PHE A 57 19.97 4.94 4.32
CA PHE A 57 20.94 4.65 3.26
C PHE A 57 20.93 3.16 2.88
N GLY A 58 21.00 2.28 3.88
CA GLY A 58 20.98 0.84 3.70
C GLY A 58 19.66 0.34 3.13
N TYR A 59 18.53 0.87 3.60
CA TYR A 59 17.21 0.54 3.07
C TYR A 59 17.12 0.87 1.58
N ASN A 60 17.51 2.09 1.20
CA ASN A 60 17.49 2.54 -0.21
C ASN A 60 18.38 1.66 -1.09
N PHE A 61 19.57 1.29 -0.61
CA PHE A 61 20.45 0.38 -1.32
C PHE A 61 19.82 -1.01 -1.49
N VAL A 62 19.33 -1.62 -0.41
CA VAL A 62 18.76 -2.98 -0.44
C VAL A 62 17.48 -3.04 -1.26
N LYS A 63 16.65 -1.99 -1.22
CA LYS A 63 15.46 -1.84 -2.07
C LYS A 63 15.80 -1.99 -3.56
N SER A 64 16.94 -1.44 -4.00
CA SER A 64 17.39 -1.58 -5.40
C SER A 64 17.72 -3.03 -5.81
N LEU A 65 18.00 -3.91 -4.84
CA LEU A 65 18.31 -5.32 -5.10
C LEU A 65 17.06 -6.16 -5.40
N ASN A 66 15.86 -5.64 -5.11
CA ASN A 66 14.57 -6.31 -5.34
C ASN A 66 14.53 -7.74 -4.78
N LEU A 67 14.93 -7.91 -3.51
CA LEU A 67 14.89 -9.21 -2.83
C LEU A 67 13.43 -9.66 -2.66
N LEU A 68 13.14 -10.95 -2.88
CA LEU A 68 11.77 -11.45 -2.72
C LEU A 68 11.29 -11.33 -1.26
N THR A 69 12.19 -11.58 -0.31
CA THR A 69 11.92 -11.51 1.13
C THR A 69 11.83 -10.09 1.69
N MET A 70 11.94 -9.05 0.85
CA MET A 70 11.61 -7.66 1.19
C MET A 70 10.17 -7.28 0.83
N LYS A 71 9.46 -8.13 0.07
CA LYS A 71 8.10 -7.82 -0.36
C LYS A 71 7.14 -8.02 0.80
N ASN A 72 6.13 -7.16 0.89
CA ASN A 72 5.05 -7.31 1.85
C ASN A 72 4.26 -8.61 1.56
N VAL A 73 3.81 -9.28 2.61
CA VAL A 73 3.09 -10.55 2.53
C VAL A 73 1.69 -10.39 3.12
N ILE A 74 0.72 -11.08 2.53
CA ILE A 74 -0.62 -11.26 3.07
C ILE A 74 -0.88 -12.75 3.14
N TYR A 75 -1.25 -13.22 4.32
CA TYR A 75 -1.66 -14.60 4.54
C TYR A 75 -3.14 -14.74 4.19
N VAL A 76 -3.46 -15.64 3.26
CA VAL A 76 -4.84 -15.89 2.83
C VAL A 76 -5.22 -17.31 3.20
N CYS A 77 -6.04 -17.45 4.22
CA CYS A 77 -6.58 -18.72 4.68
C CYS A 77 -7.79 -19.08 3.82
N ASN A 78 -7.59 -19.99 2.86
CA ASN A 78 -8.69 -20.60 2.12
C ASN A 78 -9.35 -21.69 2.98
N VAL A 79 -10.64 -21.54 3.26
CA VAL A 79 -11.43 -22.42 4.13
C VAL A 79 -12.67 -22.96 3.43
N ASP A 80 -13.32 -23.95 4.04
CA ASP A 80 -14.66 -24.38 3.67
C ASP A 80 -15.74 -23.37 4.10
N GLU A 81 -16.97 -23.59 3.64
CA GLU A 81 -18.11 -22.69 3.83
C GLU A 81 -18.47 -22.52 5.32
N ASP A 82 -18.36 -23.60 6.10
CA ASP A 82 -18.68 -23.61 7.53
C ASP A 82 -17.62 -22.89 8.39
N SER A 83 -16.39 -22.75 7.87
CA SER A 83 -15.24 -22.18 8.58
C SER A 83 -14.97 -20.70 8.26
N LEU A 84 -15.91 -19.97 7.64
CA LEU A 84 -15.74 -18.55 7.29
C LEU A 84 -15.47 -17.64 8.50
N SER A 85 -15.92 -18.05 9.70
CA SER A 85 -15.61 -17.36 10.96
C SER A 85 -14.24 -17.73 11.55
N GLY A 86 -13.55 -18.68 10.93
CA GLY A 86 -12.28 -19.24 11.37
C GLY A 86 -12.39 -20.64 11.96
N ASN A 87 -11.23 -21.28 12.10
CA ASN A 87 -11.05 -22.57 12.75
C ASN A 87 -9.64 -22.65 13.37
N LYS A 88 -9.34 -23.77 14.03
CA LYS A 88 -8.04 -23.98 14.69
C LYS A 88 -6.82 -23.77 13.77
N TYR A 89 -6.96 -23.96 12.46
CA TYR A 89 -5.86 -23.76 11.52
C TYR A 89 -5.71 -22.29 11.15
N THR A 90 -6.82 -21.55 10.99
CA THR A 90 -6.78 -20.11 10.74
C THR A 90 -6.21 -19.35 11.94
N ASP A 91 -6.46 -19.83 13.16
CA ASP A 91 -5.86 -19.26 14.37
C ASP A 91 -4.33 -19.38 14.37
N VAL A 92 -3.80 -20.55 14.00
CA VAL A 92 -2.35 -20.75 13.86
C VAL A 92 -1.76 -19.83 12.79
N VAL A 93 -2.41 -19.71 11.62
CA VAL A 93 -1.91 -18.82 10.56
C VAL A 93 -1.99 -17.35 10.96
N LYS A 94 -3.04 -16.95 11.67
CA LYS A 94 -3.19 -15.61 12.24
C LYS A 94 -2.03 -15.29 13.18
N ASP A 95 -1.70 -16.18 14.10
CA ASP A 95 -0.63 -15.96 15.07
C ASP A 95 0.73 -15.80 14.36
N ILE A 96 1.00 -16.64 13.35
CA ILE A 96 2.22 -16.53 12.52
C ILE A 96 2.25 -15.18 11.80
N ALA A 97 1.19 -14.85 11.06
CA ALA A 97 1.11 -13.62 10.28
C ALA A 97 1.34 -12.38 11.15
N LEU A 98 0.66 -12.30 12.30
CA LEU A 98 0.79 -11.17 13.22
C LEU A 98 2.18 -11.10 13.87
N SER A 99 2.79 -12.26 14.19
CA SER A 99 4.15 -12.29 14.74
C SER A 99 5.21 -11.77 13.77
N GLU A 100 4.97 -11.92 12.46
CA GLU A 100 5.82 -11.42 11.38
C GLU A 100 5.41 -10.00 10.91
N GLY A 101 4.39 -9.39 11.52
CA GLY A 101 3.88 -8.06 11.15
C GLY A 101 3.10 -8.03 9.82
N ASN A 102 2.60 -9.17 9.35
CA ASN A 102 1.85 -9.33 8.12
C ASN A 102 0.33 -9.34 8.37
N ASN A 103 -0.43 -8.94 7.34
CA ASN A 103 -1.88 -9.06 7.36
C ASN A 103 -2.31 -10.51 7.12
N TYR A 104 -3.46 -10.89 7.67
CA TYR A 104 -4.10 -12.17 7.39
C TYR A 104 -5.59 -11.97 7.04
N LEU A 105 -6.12 -12.87 6.22
CA LEU A 105 -7.51 -12.87 5.78
C LEU A 105 -8.01 -14.31 5.69
N ILE A 106 -9.30 -14.50 5.93
CA ILE A 106 -10.00 -15.77 5.75
C ILE A 106 -10.99 -15.58 4.59
N LEU A 107 -11.00 -16.53 3.65
CA LEU A 107 -11.98 -16.57 2.56
C LEU A 107 -12.31 -18.01 2.20
N CYS A 108 -13.46 -18.23 1.57
CA CYS A 108 -13.78 -19.49 0.93
C CYS A 108 -13.70 -19.31 -0.59
N ALA A 109 -12.67 -19.88 -1.22
CA ALA A 109 -12.45 -19.71 -2.65
C ALA A 109 -13.61 -20.26 -3.50
N LYS A 110 -14.32 -21.27 -3.00
CA LYS A 110 -15.52 -21.82 -3.65
C LYS A 110 -16.66 -20.80 -3.69
N ILE A 111 -16.98 -20.21 -2.53
CA ILE A 111 -18.00 -19.13 -2.45
C ILE A 111 -17.58 -17.94 -3.33
N GLU A 112 -16.32 -17.53 -3.32
CA GLU A 112 -15.86 -16.42 -4.17
C GLU A 112 -15.99 -16.73 -5.67
N ALA A 113 -15.81 -18.00 -6.08
CA ALA A 113 -16.01 -18.41 -7.46
C ALA A 113 -17.49 -18.35 -7.86
N GLU A 114 -18.39 -18.85 -7.01
CA GLU A 114 -19.84 -18.78 -7.23
C GLU A 114 -20.31 -17.31 -7.31
N LEU A 115 -19.85 -16.46 -6.39
CA LEU A 115 -20.14 -15.01 -6.41
C LEU A 115 -19.63 -14.30 -7.67
N ALA A 116 -18.59 -14.82 -8.32
CA ALA A 116 -18.04 -14.25 -9.55
C ALA A 116 -18.86 -14.62 -10.80
N GLU A 117 -19.66 -15.68 -10.75
CA GLU A 117 -20.56 -16.09 -11.84
C GLU A 117 -21.88 -15.30 -11.83
N ILE A 118 -22.26 -14.74 -10.68
CA ILE A 118 -23.46 -13.92 -10.52
C ILE A 118 -23.23 -12.51 -11.08
N GLN A 119 -23.91 -12.17 -12.16
CA GLN A 119 -23.83 -10.85 -12.78
C GLN A 119 -24.71 -9.81 -12.07
N ASP A 120 -25.82 -10.22 -11.49
CA ASP A 120 -26.73 -9.33 -10.78
C ASP A 120 -26.19 -9.01 -9.38
N LEU A 121 -25.93 -7.72 -9.14
CA LEU A 121 -25.40 -7.25 -7.86
C LEU A 121 -26.39 -7.43 -6.69
N SER A 122 -27.69 -7.40 -6.95
CA SER A 122 -28.73 -7.66 -5.94
C SER A 122 -28.68 -9.13 -5.52
N GLU A 123 -28.66 -10.04 -6.48
CA GLU A 123 -28.57 -11.50 -6.22
C GLU A 123 -27.28 -11.84 -5.47
N ARG A 124 -26.15 -11.24 -5.89
CA ARG A 124 -24.87 -11.42 -5.20
C ARG A 124 -24.95 -10.95 -3.74
N ARG A 125 -25.63 -9.84 -3.48
CA ARG A 125 -25.82 -9.30 -2.13
C ARG A 125 -26.74 -10.18 -1.29
N GLU A 126 -27.83 -10.68 -1.87
CA GLU A 126 -28.74 -11.61 -1.21
C GLU A 126 -28.04 -12.92 -0.80
N MET A 127 -27.18 -13.46 -1.67
CA MET A 127 -26.35 -14.63 -1.36
C MET A 127 -25.42 -14.36 -0.17
N LEU A 128 -24.70 -13.23 -0.19
CA LEU A 128 -23.81 -12.83 0.92
C LEU A 128 -24.58 -12.65 2.23
N GLU A 129 -25.73 -11.96 2.20
CA GLU A 129 -26.59 -11.74 3.36
C GLU A 129 -27.14 -13.06 3.92
N SER A 130 -27.51 -14.01 3.05
CA SER A 130 -27.98 -15.35 3.46
C SER A 130 -26.90 -16.16 4.20
N MET A 131 -25.63 -15.91 3.90
CA MET A 131 -24.47 -16.52 4.56
C MET A 131 -24.00 -15.71 5.80
N GLY A 132 -24.64 -14.58 6.10
CA GLY A 132 -24.23 -13.69 7.19
C GLY A 132 -22.93 -12.92 6.90
N ILE A 133 -22.52 -12.84 5.63
CA ILE A 133 -21.30 -12.18 5.18
C ILE A 133 -21.65 -10.76 4.71
N LYS A 134 -20.97 -9.74 5.26
CA LYS A 134 -21.21 -8.35 4.85
C LYS A 134 -20.54 -7.97 3.53
N GLU A 135 -19.37 -8.53 3.26
CA GLU A 135 -18.53 -8.21 2.11
C GLU A 135 -17.74 -9.45 1.71
N SER A 136 -17.58 -9.68 0.40
CA SER A 136 -16.88 -10.88 -0.09
C SER A 136 -15.40 -10.88 0.32
N GLY A 137 -14.85 -12.08 0.51
CA GLY A 137 -13.45 -12.30 0.84
C GLY A 137 -12.51 -11.73 -0.22
N LEU A 138 -12.89 -11.77 -1.51
CA LEU A 138 -12.10 -11.18 -2.58
C LEU A 138 -12.06 -9.65 -2.50
N SER A 139 -13.18 -8.98 -2.18
CA SER A 139 -13.18 -7.52 -1.96
C SER A 139 -12.28 -7.13 -0.79
N ASN A 140 -12.32 -7.91 0.30
CA ASN A 140 -11.40 -7.74 1.43
C ASN A 140 -9.93 -7.93 1.03
N LEU A 141 -9.64 -8.95 0.21
CA LEU A 141 -8.29 -9.20 -0.29
C LEU A 141 -7.80 -8.07 -1.19
N ILE A 142 -8.64 -7.55 -2.09
CA ILE A 142 -8.31 -6.42 -2.96
C ILE A 142 -7.97 -5.19 -2.10
N ARG A 143 -8.83 -4.80 -1.16
CA ARG A 143 -8.61 -3.65 -0.28
C ARG A 143 -7.34 -3.81 0.57
N THR A 144 -7.15 -4.98 1.17
CA THR A 144 -5.97 -5.27 1.99
C THR A 144 -4.70 -5.24 1.14
N SER A 145 -4.71 -5.79 -0.07
CA SER A 145 -3.59 -5.75 -1.00
C SER A 145 -3.25 -4.32 -1.41
N TYR A 146 -4.27 -3.53 -1.74
CA TYR A 146 -4.13 -2.14 -2.11
C TYR A 146 -3.46 -1.32 -0.99
N TYR A 147 -3.95 -1.46 0.25
CA TYR A 147 -3.35 -0.79 1.40
C TYR A 147 -1.96 -1.31 1.77
N THR A 148 -1.73 -2.62 1.61
CA THR A 148 -0.42 -3.25 1.85
C THR A 148 0.65 -2.76 0.86
N LEU A 149 0.26 -2.35 -0.35
CA LEU A 149 1.15 -1.70 -1.31
C LEU A 149 1.42 -0.22 -0.96
N GLY A 150 0.87 0.29 0.14
CA GLY A 150 0.93 1.70 0.52
C GLY A 150 0.04 2.58 -0.36
N LEU A 151 -0.89 2.01 -1.11
CA LEU A 151 -1.81 2.77 -1.96
C LEU A 151 -3.02 3.24 -1.14
N ARG A 152 -3.55 4.39 -1.51
CA ARG A 152 -4.75 5.03 -0.97
C ARG A 152 -5.53 5.67 -2.12
N THR A 153 -6.78 6.02 -1.86
CA THR A 153 -7.69 6.61 -2.85
C THR A 153 -8.09 8.01 -2.43
N TYR A 154 -8.02 8.99 -3.33
CA TYR A 154 -8.76 10.25 -3.20
C TYR A 154 -9.76 10.37 -4.35
N PHE A 155 -10.72 11.26 -4.24
CA PHE A 155 -11.77 11.45 -5.22
C PHE A 155 -11.75 12.86 -5.81
N THR A 156 -12.08 12.95 -7.08
CA THR A 156 -12.55 14.20 -7.69
C THR A 156 -14.03 14.04 -7.97
N ALA A 157 -14.85 14.98 -7.51
CA ALA A 157 -16.30 14.97 -7.71
C ALA A 157 -16.74 16.28 -8.36
N GLY A 158 -17.30 16.18 -9.56
CA GLY A 158 -17.93 17.29 -10.29
C GLY A 158 -19.26 16.84 -10.89
N GLU A 159 -19.99 17.77 -11.51
CA GLU A 159 -21.30 17.47 -12.12
C GLU A 159 -21.23 16.39 -13.20
N GLN A 160 -20.14 16.37 -13.97
CA GLN A 160 -19.96 15.44 -15.09
C GLN A 160 -19.34 14.10 -14.69
N GLU A 161 -18.50 14.09 -13.66
CA GLU A 161 -17.71 12.91 -13.32
C GLU A 161 -17.40 12.85 -11.82
N VAL A 162 -17.52 11.64 -11.27
CA VAL A 162 -16.93 11.26 -10.00
C VAL A 162 -15.87 10.20 -10.28
N ARG A 163 -14.63 10.45 -9.86
CA ARG A 163 -13.50 9.56 -10.14
C ARG A 163 -12.65 9.31 -8.91
N ALA A 164 -12.29 8.05 -8.74
CA ALA A 164 -11.30 7.58 -7.78
C ALA A 164 -9.89 7.64 -8.38
N TRP A 165 -8.95 8.17 -7.62
CA TRP A 165 -7.54 8.30 -8.00
C TRP A 165 -6.67 7.57 -6.98
N THR A 166 -5.82 6.68 -7.48
CA THR A 166 -4.85 5.95 -6.67
C THR A 166 -3.62 6.80 -6.41
N PHE A 167 -3.23 6.97 -5.16
CA PHE A 167 -1.99 7.64 -4.75
C PHE A 167 -1.23 6.80 -3.72
N ILE A 168 0.05 7.13 -3.51
CA ILE A 168 0.86 6.49 -2.46
C ILE A 168 0.68 7.28 -1.17
N ASP A 169 0.43 6.59 -0.06
CA ASP A 169 0.29 7.21 1.26
C ASP A 169 1.50 8.11 1.59
N GLY A 170 1.23 9.30 2.09
CA GLY A 170 2.25 10.34 2.33
C GLY A 170 2.57 11.26 1.14
N MET A 171 1.95 11.11 -0.03
CA MET A 171 2.07 12.10 -1.09
C MET A 171 1.44 13.44 -0.69
N LYS A 172 2.09 14.54 -1.09
CA LYS A 172 1.57 15.90 -0.93
C LYS A 172 0.54 16.25 -2.00
N ALA A 173 -0.30 17.25 -1.72
CA ALA A 173 -1.35 17.71 -2.63
C ALA A 173 -0.88 18.01 -4.07
N PRO A 174 0.27 18.68 -4.32
CA PRO A 174 0.76 18.89 -5.68
C PRO A 174 1.13 17.60 -6.40
N GLU A 175 1.70 16.63 -5.68
CA GLU A 175 2.09 15.33 -6.25
C GLU A 175 0.84 14.52 -6.60
N ALA A 176 -0.18 14.54 -5.75
CA ALA A 176 -1.48 13.95 -6.04
C ALA A 176 -2.15 14.60 -7.26
N ALA A 177 -2.12 15.93 -7.37
CA ALA A 177 -2.61 16.63 -8.57
C ALA A 177 -1.87 16.18 -9.84
N GLY A 178 -0.57 15.89 -9.72
CA GLY A 178 0.27 15.35 -10.79
C GLY A 178 -0.18 14.02 -11.37
N ILE A 179 -0.90 13.20 -10.59
CA ILE A 179 -1.49 11.93 -11.02
C ILE A 179 -2.58 12.18 -12.08
N ILE A 180 -3.30 13.29 -11.95
CA ILE A 180 -4.29 13.72 -12.95
C ILE A 180 -3.59 14.25 -14.19
N HIS A 181 -2.65 15.20 -14.01
CA HIS A 181 -1.85 15.73 -15.10
C HIS A 181 -0.57 16.41 -14.59
N SER A 182 0.54 16.27 -15.32
CA SER A 182 1.83 16.86 -14.93
C SER A 182 1.83 18.39 -14.84
N ASP A 183 0.95 19.07 -15.59
CA ASP A 183 0.78 20.53 -15.49
C ASP A 183 0.11 20.95 -14.18
N PHE A 184 -0.79 20.13 -13.62
CA PHE A 184 -1.46 20.47 -12.36
C PHE A 184 -0.46 20.48 -11.21
N GLN A 185 0.52 19.58 -11.23
CA GLN A 185 1.61 19.57 -10.25
C GLN A 185 2.49 20.82 -10.34
N ARG A 186 2.88 21.21 -11.57
CA ARG A 186 3.72 22.41 -11.81
C ARG A 186 2.99 23.71 -11.50
N GLY A 187 1.73 23.79 -11.94
CA GLY A 187 0.85 24.94 -11.78
C GLY A 187 0.07 24.97 -10.46
N PHE A 188 0.30 24.02 -9.54
CA PHE A 188 -0.48 23.90 -8.30
C PHE A 188 -0.48 25.21 -7.49
N ILE A 189 -1.68 25.69 -7.16
CA ILE A 189 -1.89 26.84 -6.27
C ILE A 189 -2.34 26.36 -4.89
N LYS A 190 -3.46 25.63 -4.84
CA LYS A 190 -4.10 25.13 -3.61
C LYS A 190 -5.08 24.00 -3.94
N ALA A 191 -5.52 23.27 -2.92
CA ALA A 191 -6.55 22.25 -3.02
C ALA A 191 -7.74 22.60 -2.12
N GLU A 192 -8.97 22.47 -2.62
CA GLU A 192 -10.15 22.44 -1.76
C GLU A 192 -10.38 20.99 -1.35
N VAL A 193 -10.39 20.70 -0.05
CA VAL A 193 -10.43 19.33 0.48
C VAL A 193 -11.58 19.19 1.48
N TYR A 194 -12.33 18.11 1.35
CA TYR A 194 -13.41 17.74 2.25
C TYR A 194 -13.61 16.21 2.29
N SER A 195 -14.29 15.71 3.30
CA SER A 195 -14.59 14.29 3.43
C SER A 195 -15.96 13.93 2.87
N PHE A 196 -16.18 12.66 2.54
CA PHE A 196 -17.50 12.15 2.17
C PHE A 196 -18.50 12.30 3.32
N ASP A 197 -18.08 12.02 4.56
CA ASP A 197 -18.95 12.11 5.73
C ASP A 197 -19.45 13.55 5.94
N ASP A 198 -18.54 14.55 5.85
CA ASP A 198 -18.94 15.95 5.93
C ASP A 198 -19.88 16.31 4.76
N LEU A 199 -19.63 15.81 3.54
CA LEU A 199 -20.48 16.10 2.38
C LEU A 199 -21.93 15.64 2.61
N ILE A 200 -22.12 14.48 3.23
CA ILE A 200 -23.45 13.95 3.58
C ILE A 200 -24.05 14.74 4.75
N GLU A 201 -23.29 14.97 5.82
CA GLU A 201 -23.75 15.69 7.01
C GLU A 201 -24.24 17.10 6.68
N PHE A 202 -23.51 17.81 5.82
CA PHE A 202 -23.79 19.20 5.46
C PHE A 202 -24.53 19.36 4.12
N GLN A 203 -25.11 18.27 3.60
CA GLN A 203 -26.00 18.28 2.43
C GLN A 203 -25.38 18.95 1.20
N GLY A 204 -24.09 18.68 0.96
CA GLY A 204 -23.37 19.16 -0.21
C GLY A 204 -22.35 20.28 0.05
N VAL A 205 -21.67 20.67 -1.02
CA VAL A 205 -20.52 21.61 -0.97
C VAL A 205 -20.90 23.00 -0.45
N HIS A 206 -22.14 23.43 -0.71
CA HIS A 206 -22.63 24.71 -0.20
C HIS A 206 -22.67 24.72 1.34
N GLY A 207 -23.28 23.71 1.95
CA GLY A 207 -23.34 23.59 3.41
C GLY A 207 -21.96 23.39 4.03
N LEU A 208 -21.05 22.67 3.36
CA LEU A 208 -19.64 22.59 3.79
C LEU A 208 -18.98 23.95 3.92
N LYS A 209 -19.22 24.83 2.95
CA LYS A 209 -18.64 26.17 2.92
C LYS A 209 -19.20 27.05 4.04
N GLU A 210 -20.51 27.00 4.27
CA GLU A 210 -21.17 27.74 5.35
C GLU A 210 -20.70 27.29 6.74
N LYS A 211 -20.43 25.98 6.89
CA LYS A 211 -19.96 25.38 8.14
C LYS A 211 -18.45 25.38 8.31
N GLY A 212 -17.70 25.95 7.36
CA GLY A 212 -16.24 26.02 7.40
C GLY A 212 -15.54 24.66 7.34
N ARG A 213 -16.21 23.64 6.80
CA ARG A 213 -15.68 22.28 6.62
C ARG A 213 -14.94 22.08 5.31
N LEU A 214 -15.14 22.98 4.34
CA LEU A 214 -14.35 23.03 3.12
C LEU A 214 -12.95 23.63 3.43
N ARG A 215 -11.93 22.77 3.50
CA ARG A 215 -10.56 23.20 3.81
C ARG A 215 -9.84 23.68 2.56
N LEU A 216 -9.06 24.75 2.70
CA LEU A 216 -8.13 25.21 1.67
C LEU A 216 -6.72 24.81 2.05
N GLU A 217 -6.19 23.83 1.34
CA GLU A 217 -4.93 23.18 1.65
C GLU A 217 -3.82 23.62 0.69
N GLY A 218 -2.63 23.82 1.27
CA GLY A 218 -1.44 24.28 0.56
C GLY A 218 -0.57 23.15 0.00
N LYS A 219 0.64 23.51 -0.44
CA LYS A 219 1.60 22.57 -1.06
C LYS A 219 2.10 21.48 -0.10
N ASP A 220 2.07 21.74 1.19
CA ASP A 220 2.56 20.81 2.23
C ASP A 220 1.49 19.88 2.79
N TYR A 221 0.23 20.01 2.34
CA TYR A 221 -0.84 19.12 2.77
C TYR A 221 -0.57 17.69 2.30
N LEU A 222 -0.61 16.75 3.25
CA LEU A 222 -0.55 15.33 2.98
C LEU A 222 -1.96 14.81 2.71
N VAL A 223 -2.17 14.31 1.49
CA VAL A 223 -3.48 13.78 1.08
C VAL A 223 -3.85 12.59 1.93
N ARG A 224 -5.11 12.51 2.34
CA ARG A 224 -5.67 11.44 3.15
C ARG A 224 -6.55 10.52 2.31
N ASP A 225 -6.63 9.26 2.75
CA ASP A 225 -7.52 8.29 2.13
C ASP A 225 -8.97 8.76 2.25
N GLY A 226 -9.72 8.70 1.15
CA GLY A 226 -11.10 9.16 1.07
C GLY A 226 -11.28 10.67 0.90
N ASP A 227 -10.21 11.46 0.84
CA ASP A 227 -10.32 12.91 0.58
C ASP A 227 -11.04 13.14 -0.75
N ILE A 228 -12.00 14.07 -0.77
CA ILE A 228 -12.57 14.63 -1.98
C ILE A 228 -11.88 15.96 -2.25
N ILE A 229 -11.25 16.08 -3.41
CA ILE A 229 -10.32 17.16 -3.71
C ILE A 229 -10.69 17.87 -5.01
N LEU A 230 -10.70 19.20 -4.94
CA LEU A 230 -10.70 20.08 -6.11
C LEU A 230 -9.38 20.86 -6.17
N PHE A 231 -8.52 20.48 -7.11
CA PHE A 231 -7.24 21.16 -7.32
C PHE A 231 -7.43 22.49 -8.06
N LYS A 232 -6.82 23.56 -7.54
CA LYS A 232 -6.70 24.86 -8.20
C LYS A 232 -5.28 25.00 -8.72
N PHE A 233 -5.13 25.25 -10.02
CA PHE A 233 -3.85 25.38 -10.70
C PHE A 233 -3.92 26.53 -11.71
N ASN A 234 -2.76 27.07 -12.06
CA ASN A 234 -2.61 27.98 -13.18
C ASN A 234 -1.96 27.23 -14.34
N VAL A 235 -2.46 27.45 -15.56
CA VAL A 235 -1.89 26.90 -16.80
C VAL A 235 -1.02 27.95 -17.46
#